data_AF-A0A519PL84-F1
#
_entry.id   AF-A0A519PL84-F1
#
_cell.length_a   1.000
_cell.length_b   1.000
_cell.length_c   1.000
_cell.angle_alpha   90.00
_cell.angle_beta   90.00
_cell.angle_gamma   90.00
#
_symmetry.space_group_name_H-M   'P 1'
#
loop_
_entity.id
_entity.type
_entity.pdbx_description
1 polymer ?
#
loop_
_entity_poly.entity_id
_entity_poly.type
_entity_poly.pdbx_seq_one_letter_code
_entity_poly.pdbx_strand_id
1 'polypeptide(L)'
;MRPSLTLAACGAALMLAACGGETALSPMAGFGPNPTLPEPTKALFPTVKVADVVGWSAGQTPTAAPGYRVQAFASGLNHPRWLYRLPNGDILVAESNAPPKPENAPAPDRSVFDEVKGWVQGLVMKKAGAGVESPNRIILLRDADGDGVAEVKTDFLTGLNSPFGMALVGDRLFVANADSLVAFPYRAGETRIAAPPMKVADLPGGLNHHWTKSLVASADGSRLYVGVGSNSNVGENGLEIEGDRARILEI
;
A
#
# COMPACT_ATOMS: atom_id res chain seq x y z
N MET A 1 -46.12 -29.03 -7.72
CA MET A 1 -45.50 -27.73 -8.07
C MET A 1 -44.09 -28.00 -8.55
N ARG A 2 -43.72 -27.54 -9.76
CA ARG A 2 -42.48 -27.95 -10.44
C ARG A 2 -41.29 -27.11 -9.95
N PRO A 3 -40.20 -27.72 -9.44
CA PRO A 3 -39.04 -27.02 -8.88
C PRO A 3 -38.31 -26.10 -9.89
N SER A 4 -38.52 -26.32 -11.18
CA SER A 4 -37.98 -25.51 -12.28
C SER A 4 -38.59 -24.09 -12.38
N LEU A 5 -39.84 -23.88 -11.95
CA LEU A 5 -40.42 -22.53 -11.92
C LEU A 5 -39.89 -21.69 -10.75
N THR A 6 -39.57 -22.33 -9.63
CA THR A 6 -39.03 -21.66 -8.43
C THR A 6 -37.58 -21.22 -8.64
N LEU A 7 -36.77 -22.02 -9.33
CA LEU A 7 -35.39 -21.65 -9.70
C LEU A 7 -35.34 -20.47 -10.69
N ALA A 8 -36.21 -20.47 -11.69
CA ALA A 8 -36.30 -19.38 -12.67
C ALA A 8 -36.77 -18.07 -12.04
N ALA A 9 -37.73 -18.13 -11.10
CA ALA A 9 -38.20 -16.97 -10.35
C ALA A 9 -37.11 -16.39 -9.43
N CYS A 10 -36.29 -17.24 -8.78
CA CYS A 10 -35.16 -16.77 -7.98
C CYS A 10 -34.06 -16.12 -8.84
N GLY A 11 -33.79 -16.66 -10.03
CA GLY A 11 -32.83 -16.07 -10.98
C GLY A 11 -33.27 -14.71 -11.52
N ALA A 12 -34.56 -14.52 -11.80
CA ALA A 12 -35.11 -13.24 -12.23
C ALA A 12 -35.09 -12.17 -11.13
N ALA A 13 -35.36 -12.55 -9.87
CA ALA A 13 -35.27 -11.65 -8.72
C ALA A 13 -33.83 -11.20 -8.42
N LEU A 14 -32.84 -12.07 -8.63
CA LEU A 14 -31.41 -11.74 -8.52
C LEU A 14 -30.94 -10.77 -9.61
N MET A 15 -31.47 -10.88 -10.85
CA MET A 15 -31.16 -9.96 -11.94
C MET A 15 -31.75 -8.55 -11.73
N LEU A 16 -32.95 -8.45 -11.14
CA LEU A 16 -33.60 -7.16 -10.86
C LEU A 16 -32.96 -6.37 -9.71
N ALA A 17 -32.31 -7.06 -8.77
CA ALA A 17 -31.59 -6.44 -7.65
C ALA A 17 -30.18 -5.92 -8.03
N ALA A 18 -29.69 -6.20 -9.24
CA ALA A 18 -28.35 -5.83 -9.70
C ALA A 18 -28.25 -4.41 -10.31
N CYS A 19 -29.38 -3.72 -10.51
CA CYS A 19 -29.41 -2.35 -11.02
C CYS A 19 -29.16 -1.33 -9.88
N GLY A 20 -27.96 -1.31 -9.32
CA GLY A 20 -27.51 -0.24 -8.44
C GLY A 20 -27.19 1.02 -9.25
N GLY A 21 -27.98 2.08 -9.07
CA GLY A 21 -27.91 3.32 -9.85
C GLY A 21 -26.55 4.02 -9.79
N GLU A 22 -26.11 4.55 -10.94
CA GLU A 22 -24.90 5.37 -11.04
C GLU A 22 -25.14 6.74 -10.39
N THR A 23 -24.18 7.21 -9.59
CA THR A 23 -24.21 8.55 -9.00
C THR A 23 -24.09 9.60 -10.10
N ALA A 24 -25.09 10.48 -10.23
CA ALA A 24 -25.19 11.51 -11.26
C ALA A 24 -24.29 12.76 -11.05
N LEU A 25 -23.41 12.76 -10.04
CA LEU A 25 -22.54 13.90 -9.76
C LEU A 25 -21.25 13.85 -10.58
N SER A 26 -20.80 15.00 -11.07
CA SER A 26 -19.49 15.09 -11.69
C SER A 26 -18.40 14.81 -10.65
N PRO A 27 -17.26 14.18 -11.02
CA PRO A 27 -16.17 13.92 -10.08
C PRO A 27 -15.67 15.16 -9.35
N MET A 28 -15.76 16.35 -9.99
CA MET A 28 -15.34 17.61 -9.40
C MET A 28 -16.29 18.14 -8.31
N ALA A 29 -17.56 17.72 -8.28
CA ALA A 29 -18.53 18.18 -7.29
C ALA A 29 -18.15 17.78 -5.85
N GLY A 30 -17.32 16.75 -5.69
CA GLY A 30 -16.81 16.28 -4.40
C GLY A 30 -15.56 17.01 -3.88
N PHE A 31 -15.04 18.01 -4.59
CA PHE A 31 -13.83 18.77 -4.20
C PHE A 31 -14.16 20.23 -3.87
N GLY A 32 -13.32 20.86 -3.03
CA GLY A 32 -13.44 22.27 -2.65
C GLY A 32 -13.90 22.48 -1.20
N PRO A 33 -14.05 23.74 -0.76
CA PRO A 33 -14.38 24.05 0.64
C PRO A 33 -15.82 23.68 1.04
N ASN A 34 -16.73 23.58 0.06
CA ASN A 34 -18.13 23.19 0.25
C ASN A 34 -18.52 22.15 -0.81
N PRO A 35 -18.05 20.90 -0.70
CA PRO A 35 -18.33 19.86 -1.69
C PRO A 35 -19.80 19.42 -1.59
N THR A 36 -20.41 19.11 -2.73
CA THR A 36 -21.75 18.51 -2.77
C THR A 36 -21.61 17.00 -2.59
N LEU A 37 -22.11 16.49 -1.48
CA LEU A 37 -22.12 15.05 -1.19
C LEU A 37 -23.41 14.41 -1.72
N PRO A 38 -23.34 13.29 -2.46
CA PRO A 38 -24.55 12.56 -2.84
C PRO A 38 -25.22 11.94 -1.62
N GLU A 39 -26.55 11.79 -1.68
CA GLU A 39 -27.29 11.02 -0.68
C GLU A 39 -26.80 9.56 -0.62
N PRO A 40 -26.67 8.95 0.58
CA PRO A 40 -26.28 7.56 0.70
C PRO A 40 -27.26 6.61 0.00
N THR A 41 -26.76 5.75 -0.88
CA THR A 41 -27.57 4.71 -1.52
C THR A 41 -27.51 3.41 -0.71
N LYS A 42 -28.67 2.82 -0.43
CA LYS A 42 -28.78 1.50 0.21
C LYS A 42 -29.12 0.47 -0.85
N ALA A 43 -28.21 -0.47 -1.10
CA ALA A 43 -28.43 -1.59 -2.00
C ALA A 43 -28.21 -2.91 -1.26
N LEU A 44 -28.96 -3.95 -1.63
CA LEU A 44 -28.78 -5.30 -1.08
C LEU A 44 -27.44 -5.91 -1.49
N PHE A 45 -26.90 -5.49 -2.64
CA PHE A 45 -25.60 -5.89 -3.15
C PHE A 45 -24.71 -4.67 -3.33
N PRO A 46 -23.47 -4.69 -2.83
CA PRO A 46 -22.55 -3.58 -2.99
C PRO A 46 -22.05 -3.48 -4.43
N THR A 47 -21.93 -2.26 -4.93
CA THR A 47 -21.23 -2.00 -6.20
C THR A 47 -19.73 -2.12 -5.97
N VAL A 48 -19.10 -3.14 -6.56
CA VAL A 48 -17.65 -3.37 -6.48
C VAL A 48 -17.03 -3.12 -7.85
N LYS A 49 -16.46 -1.93 -8.06
CA LYS A 49 -15.69 -1.57 -9.27
C LYS A 49 -14.20 -1.67 -8.97
N VAL A 50 -13.59 -2.82 -9.27
CA VAL A 50 -12.14 -3.02 -9.18
C VAL A 50 -11.53 -2.78 -10.55
N ALA A 51 -10.67 -1.77 -10.66
CA ALA A 51 -9.94 -1.50 -11.88
C ALA A 51 -9.07 -2.71 -12.27
N ASP A 52 -9.03 -3.00 -13.57
CA ASP A 52 -8.10 -4.00 -14.09
C ASP A 52 -6.68 -3.42 -14.08
N VAL A 53 -5.74 -4.16 -13.49
CA VAL A 53 -4.33 -3.79 -13.53
C VAL A 53 -3.81 -4.10 -14.93
N VAL A 54 -3.77 -3.08 -15.78
CA VAL A 54 -3.19 -3.18 -17.12
C VAL A 54 -1.76 -2.65 -17.06
N GLY A 55 -0.78 -3.56 -17.23
CA GLY A 55 0.62 -3.17 -17.36
C GLY A 55 0.89 -2.42 -18.68
N TRP A 56 2.06 -1.80 -18.78
CA TRP A 56 2.49 -1.18 -20.04
C TRP A 56 2.85 -2.26 -21.05
N SER A 57 2.42 -2.09 -22.30
CA SER A 57 2.96 -2.85 -23.43
C SER A 57 4.44 -2.52 -23.63
N ALA A 58 5.19 -3.38 -24.33
CA ALA A 58 6.59 -3.11 -24.64
C ALA A 58 6.75 -1.76 -25.36
N GLY A 59 7.60 -0.88 -24.82
CA GLY A 59 7.82 0.47 -25.36
C GLY A 59 6.70 1.49 -25.09
N GLN A 60 5.63 1.10 -24.38
CA GLN A 60 4.58 2.03 -23.99
C GLN A 60 5.05 2.91 -22.82
N THR A 61 4.80 4.20 -22.92
CA THR A 61 5.01 5.17 -21.84
C THR A 61 3.78 6.06 -21.69
N PRO A 62 3.50 6.60 -20.49
CA PRO A 62 2.51 7.65 -20.30
C PRO A 62 2.80 8.88 -21.17
N THR A 63 1.74 9.59 -21.56
CA THR A 63 1.88 10.90 -22.22
C THR A 63 2.37 11.94 -21.22
N ALA A 64 3.57 12.47 -21.46
CA ALA A 64 4.15 13.52 -20.63
C ALA A 64 3.51 14.89 -20.94
N ALA A 65 3.54 15.79 -19.95
CA ALA A 65 3.23 17.20 -20.19
C ALA A 65 4.28 17.86 -21.13
N PRO A 66 3.95 18.96 -21.82
CA PRO A 66 4.91 19.66 -22.68
C PRO A 66 6.21 20.02 -21.94
N GLY A 67 7.35 19.71 -22.56
CA GLY A 67 8.69 19.93 -21.95
C GLY A 67 9.18 18.79 -21.07
N TYR A 68 8.40 17.73 -20.88
CA TYR A 68 8.78 16.55 -20.10
C TYR A 68 8.86 15.29 -20.97
N ARG A 69 9.64 14.31 -20.51
CA ARG A 69 9.72 12.95 -21.05
C ARG A 69 9.44 11.97 -19.91
N VAL A 70 8.67 10.92 -20.19
CA VAL A 70 8.50 9.79 -19.27
C VAL A 70 9.22 8.58 -19.88
N GLN A 71 10.09 7.94 -19.10
CA GLN A 71 10.73 6.67 -19.45
C GLN A 71 10.66 5.72 -18.26
N ALA A 72 10.66 4.41 -18.53
CA ALA A 72 10.80 3.42 -17.49
C ALA A 72 12.24 3.42 -16.98
N PHE A 73 12.47 3.83 -15.73
CA PHE A 73 13.78 3.78 -15.09
C PHE A 73 14.22 2.33 -14.78
N ALA A 74 13.28 1.52 -14.29
CA ALA A 74 13.47 0.10 -14.07
C ALA A 74 12.15 -0.65 -14.26
N SER A 75 12.24 -1.95 -14.53
CA SER A 75 11.07 -2.83 -14.67
C SER A 75 11.24 -4.14 -13.88
N GLY A 76 10.19 -4.95 -13.83
CA GLY A 76 10.19 -6.23 -13.11
C GLY A 76 10.39 -6.08 -11.60
N LEU A 77 9.94 -4.97 -11.02
CA LEU A 77 9.91 -4.77 -9.57
C LEU A 77 8.72 -5.52 -8.96
N ASN A 78 8.91 -6.08 -7.78
CA ASN A 78 7.88 -6.80 -7.04
C ASN A 78 7.19 -5.85 -6.04
N HIS A 79 5.98 -5.41 -6.37
CA HIS A 79 5.16 -4.54 -5.53
C HIS A 79 5.92 -3.32 -4.97
N PRO A 80 6.52 -2.47 -5.84
CA PRO A 80 7.27 -1.28 -5.40
C PRO A 80 6.35 -0.25 -4.76
N ARG A 81 6.74 0.30 -3.60
CA ARG A 81 5.89 1.18 -2.77
C ARG A 81 6.49 2.55 -2.46
N TRP A 82 7.77 2.60 -2.12
CA TRP A 82 8.47 3.83 -1.74
C TRP A 82 9.78 3.94 -2.50
N LEU A 83 10.12 5.16 -2.92
CA LEU A 83 11.36 5.48 -3.62
C LEU A 83 12.17 6.46 -2.75
N TYR A 84 13.47 6.23 -2.63
CA TYR A 84 14.37 7.13 -1.92
C TYR A 84 15.67 7.32 -2.71
N ARG A 85 16.01 8.56 -3.05
CA ARG A 85 17.23 8.88 -3.79
C ARG A 85 18.39 9.13 -2.84
N LEU A 86 19.45 8.35 -2.98
CA LEU A 86 20.70 8.50 -2.26
C LEU A 86 21.54 9.67 -2.81
N PRO A 87 22.51 10.21 -2.04
CA PRO A 87 23.35 11.32 -2.48
C PRO A 87 24.15 11.06 -3.76
N ASN A 88 24.53 9.80 -4.01
CA ASN A 88 25.25 9.37 -5.20
C ASN A 88 24.36 9.17 -6.44
N GLY A 89 23.04 9.38 -6.32
CA GLY A 89 22.08 9.23 -7.42
C GLY A 89 21.36 7.89 -7.46
N ASP A 90 21.81 6.89 -6.70
CA ASP A 90 21.13 5.60 -6.61
C ASP A 90 19.70 5.78 -6.07
N ILE A 91 18.78 4.95 -6.57
CA ILE A 91 17.39 4.92 -6.12
C ILE A 91 17.16 3.65 -5.32
N LEU A 92 16.81 3.80 -4.06
CA LEU A 92 16.31 2.73 -3.22
C LEU A 92 14.81 2.57 -3.45
N VAL A 93 14.34 1.33 -3.58
CA VAL A 93 12.94 0.97 -3.79
C VAL A 93 12.51 -0.01 -2.71
N ALA A 94 11.50 0.36 -1.92
CA ALA A 94 10.86 -0.60 -1.02
C ALA A 94 9.94 -1.53 -1.82
N GLU A 95 10.28 -2.82 -1.85
CA GLU A 95 9.41 -3.88 -2.35
C GLU A 95 8.73 -4.53 -1.16
N SER A 96 7.44 -4.22 -0.98
CA SER A 96 6.69 -4.60 0.23
C SER A 96 5.21 -4.77 -0.03
N ASN A 97 4.58 -5.69 0.70
CA ASN A 97 3.14 -5.84 0.80
C ASN A 97 2.68 -5.83 2.26
N ALA A 98 1.39 -5.94 2.51
CA ALA A 98 0.84 -5.99 3.87
C ALA A 98 1.49 -7.13 4.69
N PRO A 99 1.81 -6.89 5.98
CA PRO A 99 2.30 -7.95 6.85
C PRO A 99 1.22 -9.03 7.06
N PRO A 100 1.59 -10.26 7.41
CA PRO A 100 0.63 -11.30 7.76
C PRO A 100 -0.33 -10.83 8.85
N LYS A 101 -1.59 -11.27 8.77
CA LYS A 101 -2.55 -10.99 9.84
C LYS A 101 -2.09 -11.69 11.13
N PRO A 102 -2.22 -11.04 12.31
CA PRO A 102 -1.89 -11.67 13.59
C PRO A 102 -2.68 -12.97 13.79
N GLU A 103 -2.06 -14.01 14.34
CA GLU A 103 -2.70 -15.31 14.60
C GLU A 103 -3.92 -15.21 15.53
N ASN A 104 -3.91 -14.22 16.44
CA ASN A 104 -4.99 -13.96 17.41
C ASN A 104 -5.94 -12.84 16.96
N ALA A 105 -6.00 -12.56 15.66
CA ALA A 105 -7.00 -11.65 15.15
C ALA A 105 -8.39 -12.15 15.54
N PRO A 106 -9.28 -11.30 16.12
CA PRO A 106 -10.66 -11.66 16.33
C PRO A 106 -11.19 -12.25 15.02
N ALA A 107 -11.60 -13.51 15.08
CA ALA A 107 -12.26 -14.10 13.93
C ALA A 107 -13.49 -13.22 13.66
N PRO A 108 -13.78 -12.86 12.39
CA PRO A 108 -15.08 -12.31 12.09
C PRO A 108 -16.14 -13.26 12.65
N ASP A 109 -17.25 -12.71 13.14
CA ASP A 109 -18.40 -13.49 13.59
C ASP A 109 -18.64 -14.57 12.53
N ARG A 110 -18.61 -15.86 12.92
CA ARG A 110 -18.61 -17.00 11.98
C ARG A 110 -20.02 -17.25 11.45
N SER A 111 -20.72 -16.17 11.10
CA SER A 111 -21.94 -16.28 10.33
C SER A 111 -21.57 -16.76 8.92
N VAL A 112 -22.43 -17.60 8.34
CA VAL A 112 -22.26 -18.08 6.95
C VAL A 112 -22.14 -16.90 5.98
N PHE A 113 -22.76 -15.75 6.30
CA PHE A 113 -22.67 -14.53 5.49
C PHE A 113 -21.27 -13.90 5.53
N ASP A 114 -20.58 -13.92 6.67
CA ASP A 114 -19.24 -13.35 6.81
C ASP A 114 -18.16 -14.22 6.15
N GLU A 115 -18.34 -15.55 6.15
CA GLU A 115 -17.46 -16.45 5.40
C GLU A 115 -17.56 -16.24 3.89
N VAL A 116 -18.79 -16.12 3.37
CA VAL A 116 -19.03 -15.82 1.95
C VAL A 116 -18.46 -14.43 1.59
N LYS A 117 -18.68 -13.43 2.46
CA LYS A 117 -18.12 -12.09 2.29
C LYS A 117 -16.59 -12.11 2.28
N GLY A 118 -15.96 -12.84 3.20
CA GLY A 118 -14.51 -13.00 3.27
C GLY A 118 -13.93 -13.67 2.03
N TRP A 119 -14.61 -14.69 1.48
CA TRP A 119 -14.22 -15.33 0.23
C TRP A 119 -14.30 -14.37 -0.98
N VAL A 120 -15.40 -13.62 -1.12
CA VAL A 120 -15.55 -12.60 -2.18
C VAL A 120 -14.49 -11.51 -2.04
N GLN A 121 -14.26 -11.03 -0.82
CA GLN A 121 -13.22 -10.04 -0.53
C GLN A 121 -11.82 -10.57 -0.92
N GLY A 122 -11.52 -11.84 -0.62
CA GLY A 122 -10.26 -12.48 -1.03
C GLY A 122 -10.05 -12.50 -2.54
N LEU A 123 -11.10 -12.82 -3.31
CA LEU A 123 -11.04 -12.78 -4.78
C LEU A 123 -10.79 -11.36 -5.32
N VAL A 124 -11.44 -10.36 -4.73
CA VAL A 124 -11.26 -8.94 -5.07
C VAL A 124 -9.83 -8.46 -4.74
N MET A 125 -9.34 -8.78 -3.54
CA MET A 125 -7.99 -8.38 -3.10
C MET A 125 -6.90 -9.06 -3.94
N LYS A 126 -7.12 -10.33 -4.35
CA LYS A 126 -6.26 -11.02 -5.30
C LYS A 126 -6.20 -10.29 -6.65
N LYS A 127 -7.35 -9.85 -7.16
CA LYS A 127 -7.42 -9.05 -8.40
C LYS A 127 -6.66 -7.72 -8.28
N ALA A 128 -6.64 -7.12 -7.09
CA ALA A 128 -5.94 -5.87 -6.81
C ALA A 128 -4.43 -6.04 -6.50
N GLY A 129 -3.88 -7.26 -6.49
CA GLY A 129 -2.46 -7.52 -6.18
C GLY A 129 -2.09 -7.49 -4.69
N ALA A 130 -3.08 -7.35 -3.80
CA ALA A 130 -2.89 -7.18 -2.35
C ALA A 130 -2.90 -8.50 -1.54
N GLY A 131 -2.79 -9.65 -2.21
CA GLY A 131 -2.92 -10.98 -1.59
C GLY A 131 -1.64 -11.83 -1.62
N VAL A 132 -0.52 -11.29 -2.06
CA VAL A 132 0.77 -12.02 -2.15
C VAL A 132 1.66 -11.65 -0.96
N GLU A 133 2.56 -12.57 -0.61
CA GLU A 133 3.54 -12.36 0.45
C GLU A 133 4.39 -11.11 0.19
N SER A 134 4.70 -10.38 1.26
CA SER A 134 5.55 -9.20 1.18
C SER A 134 6.99 -9.59 0.83
N PRO A 135 7.62 -8.98 -0.20
CA PRO A 135 9.02 -9.26 -0.56
C PRO A 135 10.02 -8.90 0.54
N ASN A 136 9.64 -7.96 1.43
CA ASN A 136 10.40 -7.65 2.64
C ASN A 136 11.85 -7.25 2.38
N ARG A 137 12.07 -6.40 1.37
CA ARG A 137 13.40 -5.96 0.93
C ARG A 137 13.42 -4.55 0.37
N ILE A 138 14.62 -3.97 0.34
CA ILE A 138 14.93 -2.75 -0.41
C ILE A 138 15.80 -3.14 -1.61
N ILE A 139 15.38 -2.72 -2.80
CA ILE A 139 16.18 -2.85 -4.02
C ILE A 139 16.97 -1.56 -4.23
N LEU A 140 18.24 -1.67 -4.58
CA LEU A 140 19.03 -0.56 -5.11
C LEU A 140 19.02 -0.61 -6.63
N LEU A 141 18.69 0.52 -7.23
CA LEU A 141 18.75 0.79 -8.66
C LEU A 141 19.82 1.86 -8.92
N ARG A 142 20.74 1.60 -9.84
CA ARG A 142 21.76 2.57 -10.25
C ARG A 142 21.79 2.66 -11.78
N ASP A 143 21.67 3.90 -12.23
CA ASP A 143 21.91 4.36 -13.59
C ASP A 143 23.37 4.83 -13.66
N ALA A 144 24.21 4.02 -14.30
CA ALA A 144 25.66 4.19 -14.31
C ALA A 144 26.13 5.13 -15.42
N ASP A 145 25.37 5.27 -16.51
CA ASP A 145 25.73 6.09 -17.66
C ASP A 145 24.89 7.38 -17.81
N GLY A 146 23.86 7.55 -16.98
CA GLY A 146 23.02 8.72 -16.90
C GLY A 146 21.95 8.81 -17.99
N ASP A 147 21.62 7.70 -18.66
CA ASP A 147 20.65 7.68 -19.74
C ASP A 147 19.17 7.65 -19.26
N GLY A 148 18.97 7.52 -17.95
CA GLY A 148 17.67 7.43 -17.29
C GLY A 148 17.12 6.01 -17.22
N VAL A 149 17.94 4.98 -17.41
CA VAL A 149 17.65 3.56 -17.19
C VAL A 149 18.63 3.04 -16.14
N ALA A 150 18.19 2.12 -15.27
CA ALA A 150 19.07 1.52 -14.28
C ALA A 150 19.69 0.22 -14.81
N GLU A 151 21.01 0.18 -14.94
CA GLU A 151 21.78 -1.01 -15.35
C GLU A 151 21.97 -1.96 -14.16
N VAL A 152 22.08 -1.40 -12.96
CA VAL A 152 22.32 -2.18 -11.74
C VAL A 152 21.03 -2.26 -10.95
N LYS A 153 20.61 -3.50 -10.66
CA LYS A 153 19.50 -3.82 -9.77
C LYS A 153 19.94 -4.89 -8.78
N THR A 154 19.95 -4.55 -7.49
CA THR A 154 20.46 -5.45 -6.44
C THR A 154 19.58 -5.42 -5.20
N ASP A 155 19.51 -6.55 -4.49
CA ASP A 155 18.88 -6.62 -3.17
C ASP A 155 19.81 -5.91 -2.16
N PHE A 156 19.49 -4.66 -1.86
CA PHE A 156 20.29 -3.78 -1.01
C PHE A 156 20.17 -4.15 0.47
N LEU A 157 18.94 -4.40 0.91
CA LEU A 157 18.56 -4.89 2.23
C LEU A 157 17.49 -5.97 2.08
N THR A 158 17.55 -7.00 2.92
CA THR A 158 16.60 -8.13 2.92
C THR A 158 16.21 -8.49 4.36
N GLY A 159 15.14 -9.25 4.54
CA GLY A 159 14.71 -9.69 5.87
C GLY A 159 14.07 -8.56 6.69
N LEU A 160 13.46 -7.59 6.01
CA LEU A 160 12.70 -6.50 6.64
C LEU A 160 11.26 -6.94 6.96
N ASN A 161 10.47 -6.07 7.58
CA ASN A 161 9.06 -6.35 7.87
C ASN A 161 8.16 -5.30 7.21
N SER A 162 7.68 -5.61 6.01
CA SER A 162 6.84 -4.74 5.18
C SER A 162 7.35 -3.30 5.13
N PRO A 163 8.59 -3.08 4.65
CA PRO A 163 9.24 -1.77 4.70
C PRO A 163 8.51 -0.75 3.83
N PHE A 164 8.53 0.52 4.23
CA PHE A 164 7.96 1.61 3.45
C PHE A 164 8.87 2.83 3.43
N GLY A 165 8.79 3.72 4.43
CA GLY A 165 9.57 4.95 4.47
C GLY A 165 11.06 4.69 4.67
N MET A 166 11.89 5.51 4.04
CA MET A 166 13.35 5.48 4.18
C MET A 166 13.90 6.91 4.32
N ALA A 167 14.96 7.07 5.12
CA ALA A 167 15.70 8.32 5.24
C ALA A 167 17.18 8.04 5.53
N LEU A 168 18.09 8.72 4.84
CA LEU A 168 19.52 8.72 5.14
C LEU A 168 19.86 9.96 5.97
N VAL A 169 20.50 9.77 7.12
CA VAL A 169 21.07 10.84 7.94
C VAL A 169 22.53 10.50 8.24
N GLY A 170 23.45 11.32 7.73
CA GLY A 170 24.89 11.04 7.83
C GLY A 170 25.23 9.69 7.19
N ASP A 171 25.80 8.79 7.99
CA ASP A 171 26.19 7.42 7.61
C ASP A 171 25.17 6.37 8.05
N ARG A 172 23.91 6.77 8.31
CA ARG A 172 22.85 5.85 8.76
C ARG A 172 21.65 5.92 7.85
N LEU A 173 21.30 4.77 7.27
CA LEU A 173 20.04 4.59 6.57
C LEU A 173 18.98 4.06 7.53
N PHE A 174 17.92 4.83 7.70
CA PHE A 174 16.74 4.48 8.48
C PHE A 174 15.68 3.89 7.56
N VAL A 175 15.04 2.81 8.01
CA VAL A 175 13.95 2.13 7.31
C VAL A 175 12.81 1.93 8.28
N ALA A 176 11.64 2.45 7.92
CA ALA A 176 10.41 2.24 8.67
C ALA A 176 9.71 0.97 8.18
N ASN A 177 9.77 -0.07 9.03
CA ASN A 177 8.98 -1.28 8.90
C ASN A 177 7.54 -1.03 9.36
N ALA A 178 6.65 -2.01 9.15
CA ALA A 178 5.27 -1.93 9.59
C ALA A 178 5.10 -1.80 11.12
N ASP A 179 6.10 -2.24 11.90
CA ASP A 179 6.09 -2.37 13.37
C ASP A 179 7.26 -1.67 14.08
N SER A 180 8.25 -1.18 13.33
CA SER A 180 9.51 -0.70 13.92
C SER A 180 10.24 0.25 13.01
N LEU A 181 11.00 1.16 13.62
CA LEU A 181 12.03 1.92 12.92
C LEU A 181 13.37 1.24 13.17
N VAL A 182 14.08 0.91 12.11
CA VAL A 182 15.42 0.32 12.18
C VAL A 182 16.43 1.20 11.44
N ALA A 183 17.70 1.08 11.82
CA ALA A 183 18.81 1.77 11.19
C ALA A 183 19.88 0.77 10.75
N PHE A 184 20.55 1.12 9.65
CA PHE A 184 21.65 0.39 9.07
C PHE A 184 22.85 1.32 8.88
N PRO A 185 24.09 0.86 9.11
CA PRO A 185 25.26 1.61 8.67
C PRO A 185 25.25 1.70 7.14
N TYR A 186 25.53 2.89 6.62
CA TYR A 186 25.58 3.19 5.20
C TYR A 186 26.98 3.71 4.80
N ARG A 187 27.49 3.19 3.70
CA ARG A 187 28.68 3.66 3.01
C ARG A 187 28.33 4.03 1.57
N ALA A 188 28.73 5.23 1.18
CA ALA A 188 28.48 5.73 -0.18
C ALA A 188 28.99 4.74 -1.24
N GLY A 189 28.15 4.45 -2.22
CA GLY A 189 28.47 3.58 -3.35
C GLY A 189 28.30 2.08 -3.10
N GLU A 190 28.07 1.63 -1.86
CA GLU A 190 27.78 0.22 -1.60
C GLU A 190 26.49 -0.21 -2.30
N THR A 191 26.45 -1.46 -2.77
CA THR A 191 25.28 -2.03 -3.45
C THR A 191 24.53 -3.05 -2.59
N ARG A 192 25.01 -3.30 -1.37
CA ARG A 192 24.39 -4.19 -0.39
C ARG A 192 24.91 -3.88 1.01
N ILE A 193 24.01 -3.87 1.98
CA ILE A 193 24.37 -3.83 3.41
C ILE A 193 24.17 -5.23 4.01
N ALA A 194 25.23 -5.78 4.59
CA ALA A 194 25.19 -7.07 5.30
C ALA A 194 25.08 -6.93 6.83
N ALA A 195 25.21 -5.71 7.35
CA ALA A 195 25.10 -5.46 8.79
C ALA A 195 23.67 -5.71 9.28
N PRO A 196 23.48 -6.29 10.48
CA PRO A 196 22.16 -6.46 11.05
C PRO A 196 21.51 -5.11 11.39
N PRO A 197 20.17 -5.02 11.38
CA PRO A 197 19.47 -3.80 11.76
C PRO A 197 19.71 -3.46 13.23
N MET A 198 19.93 -2.18 13.51
CA MET A 198 19.79 -1.61 14.85
C MET A 198 18.37 -1.10 15.01
N LYS A 199 17.61 -1.64 15.98
CA LYS A 199 16.29 -1.10 16.30
C LYS A 199 16.42 0.28 16.93
N VAL A 200 15.64 1.24 16.42
CA VAL A 200 15.61 2.63 16.87
C VAL A 200 14.38 2.87 17.74
N ALA A 201 13.21 2.44 17.28
CA ALA A 201 11.95 2.59 18.00
C ALA A 201 10.96 1.50 17.61
N ASP A 202 10.05 1.19 18.54
CA ASP A 202 8.79 0.52 18.20
C ASP A 202 7.87 1.49 17.48
N LEU A 203 7.19 1.02 16.44
CA LEU A 203 6.13 1.76 15.78
C LEU A 203 4.81 1.03 16.03
N PRO A 204 3.68 1.76 16.09
CA PRO A 204 2.37 1.14 16.24
C PRO A 204 2.19 0.05 15.16
N GLY A 205 1.82 -1.15 15.63
CA GLY A 205 1.56 -2.37 14.88
C GLY A 205 0.26 -3.01 15.39
N GLY A 206 -0.44 -3.83 14.60
CA GLY A 206 -1.65 -4.50 15.10
C GLY A 206 -2.69 -4.89 14.06
N LEU A 207 -3.94 -5.00 14.53
CA LEU A 207 -5.08 -5.48 13.76
C LEU A 207 -5.60 -4.45 12.78
N ASN A 208 -5.78 -4.79 11.51
CA ASN A 208 -6.38 -3.88 10.51
C ASN A 208 -5.57 -2.58 10.26
N HIS A 209 -4.26 -2.64 10.48
CA HIS A 209 -3.40 -1.47 10.43
C HIS A 209 -3.22 -0.94 9.00
N HIS A 210 -3.38 0.37 8.83
CA HIS A 210 -2.75 1.11 7.74
C HIS A 210 -1.23 1.02 7.93
N TRP A 211 -0.69 -0.12 7.48
CA TRP A 211 0.61 -0.65 7.91
C TRP A 211 1.80 0.19 7.43
N THR A 212 1.65 0.92 6.32
CA THR A 212 2.72 1.76 5.77
C THR A 212 3.12 2.85 6.73
N LYS A 213 4.44 2.99 6.95
CA LYS A 213 5.03 4.04 7.78
C LYS A 213 5.88 4.95 6.92
N SER A 214 5.39 6.14 6.58
CA SER A 214 6.20 7.14 5.88
C SER A 214 7.30 7.65 6.82
N LEU A 215 8.43 8.07 6.27
CA LEU A 215 9.58 8.51 7.04
C LEU A 215 10.25 9.69 6.35
N VAL A 216 10.56 10.72 7.13
CA VAL A 216 11.38 11.87 6.70
C VAL A 216 12.26 12.33 7.86
N ALA A 217 13.47 12.82 7.56
CA ALA A 217 14.34 13.44 8.55
C ALA A 217 14.11 14.96 8.60
N SER A 218 14.35 15.58 9.76
CA SER A 218 14.48 17.03 9.85
C SER A 218 15.64 17.53 8.97
N ALA A 219 15.62 18.81 8.60
CA ALA A 219 16.62 19.38 7.71
C ALA A 219 18.06 19.31 8.27
N ASP A 220 18.21 19.36 9.58
CA ASP A 220 19.48 19.21 10.31
C ASP A 220 19.81 17.74 10.65
N GLY A 221 18.91 16.79 10.33
CA GLY A 221 19.06 15.37 10.65
C GLY A 221 18.94 15.03 12.14
N SER A 222 18.58 15.98 13.02
CA SER A 222 18.50 15.74 14.46
C SER A 222 17.26 14.95 14.89
N ARG A 223 16.23 14.88 14.04
CA ARG A 223 14.95 14.23 14.32
C ARG A 223 14.47 13.43 13.12
N LEU A 224 13.68 12.39 13.40
CA LEU A 224 12.95 11.63 12.39
C LEU A 224 11.45 11.78 12.63
N TYR A 225 10.68 11.90 11.56
CA TYR A 225 9.22 11.98 11.59
C TYR A 225 8.62 10.77 10.88
N VAL A 226 7.82 10.01 11.61
CA VAL A 226 7.17 8.79 11.11
C VAL A 226 5.67 8.98 11.04
N GLY A 227 5.09 8.80 9.85
CA GLY A 227 3.64 8.79 9.68
C GLY A 227 3.02 7.48 10.15
N VAL A 228 2.00 7.57 11.00
CA VAL A 228 1.24 6.42 11.53
C VAL A 228 -0.21 6.52 11.05
N GLY A 229 -0.65 5.48 10.34
CA GLY A 229 -2.06 5.35 9.94
C GLY A 229 -2.96 4.85 11.08
N SER A 230 -4.26 4.74 10.81
CA SER A 230 -5.22 4.19 11.77
C SER A 230 -5.18 2.66 11.85
N ASN A 231 -5.69 2.12 12.96
CA ASN A 231 -5.83 0.68 13.20
C ASN A 231 -7.23 0.14 12.78
N SER A 232 -8.03 1.00 12.15
CA SER A 232 -9.41 0.72 11.74
C SER A 232 -9.86 1.74 10.69
N ASN A 233 -10.98 1.45 10.02
CA ASN A 233 -11.55 2.39 9.05
C ASN A 233 -12.18 3.59 9.78
N VAL A 234 -13.02 3.33 10.78
CA VAL A 234 -13.87 4.32 11.47
C VAL A 234 -13.93 4.13 12.99
N GLY A 235 -12.94 3.47 13.59
CA GLY A 235 -12.91 3.20 15.03
C GLY A 235 -13.79 2.02 15.44
N GLU A 236 -14.15 1.15 14.48
CA GLU A 236 -15.10 0.04 14.70
C GLU A 236 -14.64 -0.99 15.73
N ASN A 237 -13.37 -0.97 16.12
CA ASN A 237 -12.76 -1.87 17.09
C ASN A 237 -12.48 -1.20 18.46
N GLY A 238 -13.04 -0.01 18.70
CA GLY A 238 -12.80 0.79 19.90
C GLY A 238 -11.67 1.81 19.73
N LEU A 239 -11.76 2.94 20.44
CA LEU A 239 -10.76 4.01 20.36
C LEU A 239 -9.52 3.72 21.22
N GLU A 240 -9.61 2.75 22.11
CA GLU A 240 -8.53 2.31 22.99
C GLU A 240 -7.35 1.73 22.19
N ILE A 241 -7.63 1.09 21.05
CA ILE A 241 -6.59 0.53 20.15
C ILE A 241 -6.11 1.54 19.08
N GLU A 242 -6.63 2.77 19.10
CA GLU A 242 -6.37 3.85 18.14
C GLU A 242 -5.43 4.92 18.73
N GLY A 243 -4.63 4.59 19.75
CA GLY A 243 -3.83 5.56 20.52
C GLY A 243 -2.96 6.51 19.68
N ASP A 244 -2.42 6.04 18.55
CA ASP A 244 -1.61 6.82 17.60
C ASP A 244 -2.28 7.01 16.23
N ARG A 245 -3.62 6.94 16.17
CA ARG A 245 -4.39 7.10 14.93
C ARG A 245 -4.02 8.38 14.20
N ALA A 246 -3.61 8.23 12.95
CA ALA A 246 -3.34 9.35 12.02
C ALA A 246 -2.34 10.38 12.59
N ARG A 247 -1.32 9.92 13.32
CA ARG A 247 -0.32 10.77 13.99
C ARG A 247 1.00 10.82 13.19
N ILE A 248 1.76 11.89 13.40
CA ILE A 248 3.19 11.94 13.08
C ILE A 248 3.97 11.78 14.39
N LEU A 249 4.78 10.72 14.48
CA LEU A 249 5.69 10.50 15.61
C LEU A 249 6.99 11.22 15.33
N GLU A 250 7.49 11.97 16.32
CA GLU A 250 8.84 12.52 16.34
C GLU A 250 9.74 11.57 17.14
N ILE A 251 10.89 11.21 16.57
CA ILE A 251 11.90 10.33 17.15
C ILE A 251 13.23 11.07 17.17
#